data_AF-A0A239KRC4-F1
#
_entry.id   AF-A0A239KRC4-F1
#
_cell.length_a   1.000
_cell.length_b   1.000
_cell.length_c   1.000
_cell.angle_alpha   90.00
_cell.angle_beta   90.00
_cell.angle_gamma   90.00
#
_symmetry.space_group_name_H-M   'P 1'
#
loop_
_entity.id
_entity.type
_entity.pdbx_description
1 polymer ?
#
loop_
_entity_poly.entity_id
_entity_poly.type
_entity_poly.pdbx_seq_one_letter_code
_entity_poly.pdbx_strand_id
1 'polypeptide(L)'
;MCIRKVEAYEHAGQLFATERLALDAALKDIGKKIVADHHASPAEGMMKHREAILRVLGRIDEIEAATPKVEPAARIVDDAVAEAA
;
A
#
# COMPACT_ATOMS: atom_id res chain seq x y z
N MET A 1 20.58 23.37 -12.00
CA MET A 1 19.56 22.84 -11.07
C MET A 1 19.08 21.52 -11.67
N CYS A 2 19.56 20.38 -11.15
CA CYS A 2 19.31 19.07 -11.75
C CYS A 2 17.94 18.56 -11.30
N ILE A 3 16.97 18.48 -12.22
CA ILE A 3 15.66 17.88 -11.95
C ILE A 3 15.88 16.37 -11.80
N ARG A 4 15.80 15.86 -10.57
CA ARG A 4 15.73 14.41 -10.34
C ARG A 4 14.48 13.90 -11.07
N LYS A 5 14.63 12.90 -11.94
CA LYS A 5 13.48 12.18 -12.52
C LYS A 5 12.58 11.74 -11.38
N VAL A 6 11.41 12.35 -11.25
CA VAL A 6 10.38 11.88 -10.33
C VAL A 6 9.74 10.71 -11.04
N GLU A 7 9.96 9.49 -10.55
CA GLU A 7 9.16 8.34 -10.94
C GLU A 7 7.73 8.60 -10.45
N ALA A 8 6.89 9.14 -11.32
CA ALA A 8 5.49 9.39 -11.02
C ALA A 8 4.69 8.16 -11.48
N TYR A 9 3.95 7.56 -10.55
CA TYR A 9 3.10 6.41 -10.82
C TYR A 9 1.69 6.91 -11.09
N GLU A 10 1.10 6.58 -12.23
CA GLU A 10 -0.21 7.07 -12.62
C GLU A 10 -1.30 6.02 -12.37
N HIS A 11 -2.40 6.43 -11.73
CA HIS A 11 -3.64 5.65 -11.69
C HIS A 11 -4.84 6.58 -11.88
N ALA A 12 -5.73 6.23 -12.82
CA ALA A 12 -6.94 6.99 -13.15
C ALA A 12 -6.71 8.50 -13.42
N GLY A 13 -5.59 8.86 -14.07
CA GLY A 13 -5.23 10.25 -14.35
C GLY A 13 -4.69 11.04 -13.15
N GLN A 14 -4.43 10.38 -12.02
CA GLN A 14 -3.77 10.97 -10.84
C GLN A 14 -2.34 10.46 -10.74
N LEU A 15 -1.41 11.36 -10.41
CA LEU A 15 0.00 11.05 -10.20
C LEU A 15 0.27 10.80 -8.71
N PHE A 16 0.91 9.69 -8.42
CA PHE A 16 1.31 9.27 -7.08
C PHE A 16 2.83 9.32 -6.93
N ALA A 17 3.27 9.66 -5.72
CA ALA A 17 4.69 9.77 -5.38
C ALA A 17 5.40 8.42 -5.29
N THR A 18 4.66 7.32 -5.12
CA THR A 18 5.20 5.96 -5.04
C THR A 18 4.26 4.96 -5.70
N GLU A 19 4.81 3.82 -6.15
CA GLU A 19 4.04 2.72 -6.73
C GLU A 19 2.98 2.18 -5.75
N ARG A 20 3.35 2.04 -4.47
CA ARG A 20 2.45 1.56 -3.41
C ARG A 20 1.18 2.40 -3.29
N LEU A 21 1.31 3.72 -3.39
CA LEU A 21 0.19 4.66 -3.29
C LEU A 21 -0.74 4.57 -4.52
N ALA A 22 -0.18 4.37 -5.72
CA ALA A 22 -0.98 4.14 -6.92
C ALA A 22 -1.76 2.81 -6.83
N LEU A 23 -1.13 1.76 -6.28
CA LEU A 23 -1.78 0.46 -6.06
C LEU A 23 -2.89 0.53 -4.99
N ASP A 24 -2.70 1.32 -3.93
CA ASP A 24 -3.77 1.59 -2.94
C ASP A 24 -4.97 2.29 -3.58
N ALA A 25 -4.72 3.27 -4.44
CA ALA A 25 -5.79 3.95 -5.18
C ALA A 25 -6.53 2.97 -6.10
N ALA A 26 -5.80 2.07 -6.78
CA ALA A 26 -6.39 1.02 -7.60
C ALA A 26 -7.29 0.06 -6.80
N LEU A 27 -6.83 -0.41 -5.63
CA LEU A 27 -7.67 -1.23 -4.73
C LEU A 27 -8.91 -0.49 -4.27
N LYS A 28 -8.79 0.79 -3.91
CA LYS A 28 -9.91 1.61 -3.47
C LYS A 28 -10.96 1.76 -4.57
N ASP A 29 -10.55 1.94 -5.82
CA ASP A 29 -11.48 2.04 -6.94
C ASP A 29 -12.16 0.72 -7.28
N ILE A 30 -11.45 -0.41 -7.15
CA ILE A 30 -12.07 -1.74 -7.24
C ILE A 30 -13.12 -1.90 -6.14
N GLY A 31 -12.80 -1.52 -4.90
CA GLY A 31 -13.74 -1.55 -3.78
C GLY A 31 -14.98 -0.69 -4.02
N LYS A 32 -14.83 0.53 -4.54
CA LYS A 32 -15.97 1.39 -4.89
C LYS A 32 -16.87 0.75 -5.94
N LYS A 33 -16.30 0.11 -6.98
CA LYS A 33 -17.08 -0.60 -8.01
C LYS A 33 -17.85 -1.76 -7.43
N ILE A 34 -17.22 -2.55 -6.55
CA ILE A 34 -17.90 -3.65 -5.85
C ILE A 34 -19.07 -3.12 -5.01
N VAL A 35 -18.86 -2.03 -4.27
CA VAL A 35 -19.96 -1.44 -3.49
C VAL A 35 -21.04 -0.87 -4.39
N ALA A 36 -20.71 -0.23 -5.51
CA ALA A 36 -21.72 0.31 -6.42
C ALA A 36 -22.55 -0.78 -7.11
N ASP A 37 -21.89 -1.76 -7.73
CA ASP A 37 -22.52 -2.75 -8.60
C ASP A 37 -23.04 -3.98 -7.83
N HIS A 38 -22.46 -4.24 -6.66
CA HIS A 38 -22.71 -5.43 -5.85
C HIS A 38 -23.05 -5.12 -4.39
N HIS A 39 -23.63 -3.97 -4.07
CA HIS A 39 -23.99 -3.59 -2.69
C HIS A 39 -24.79 -4.66 -1.93
N ALA A 40 -25.67 -5.39 -2.62
CA ALA A 40 -26.48 -6.46 -2.01
C ALA A 40 -25.70 -7.77 -1.77
N SER A 41 -24.61 -8.00 -2.51
CA SER A 41 -23.74 -9.17 -2.37
C SER A 41 -22.28 -8.85 -2.70
N PRO A 42 -21.56 -8.16 -1.79
CA PRO A 42 -20.17 -7.73 -2.03
C PRO A 42 -19.22 -8.91 -2.30
N ALA A 43 -19.51 -10.08 -1.75
CA ALA A 43 -18.74 -11.30 -1.97
C ALA A 43 -18.77 -11.75 -3.45
N GLU A 44 -19.92 -11.62 -4.13
CA GLU A 44 -20.02 -11.91 -5.56
C GLU A 44 -19.20 -10.90 -6.37
N GLY A 45 -19.25 -9.61 -6.01
CA GLY A 45 -18.43 -8.59 -6.63
C GLY A 45 -16.93 -8.83 -6.45
N MET A 46 -16.50 -9.27 -5.26
CA MET A 46 -15.10 -9.67 -5.03
C MET A 46 -14.68 -10.84 -5.93
N MET A 47 -15.55 -11.83 -6.12
CA MET A 47 -15.25 -12.96 -7.01
C MET A 47 -15.16 -12.53 -8.48
N LYS A 48 -16.01 -11.60 -8.92
CA LYS A 48 -15.95 -11.03 -10.29
C LYS A 48 -14.68 -10.21 -10.54
N HIS A 49 -14.17 -9.53 -9.51
CA HIS A 49 -12.94 -8.73 -9.61
C HIS A 49 -11.69 -9.45 -9.06
N ARG A 50 -11.78 -10.76 -8.75
CA ARG A 50 -10.75 -11.52 -8.05
C ARG A 50 -9.37 -11.42 -8.69
N GLU A 51 -9.28 -11.60 -10.01
CA GLU A 51 -7.99 -11.54 -10.72
C GLU A 51 -7.34 -10.16 -10.62
N ALA A 52 -8.12 -9.09 -10.73
CA ALA A 52 -7.64 -7.72 -10.59
C ALA A 52 -7.15 -7.45 -9.16
N ILE A 53 -7.91 -7.89 -8.16
CA ILE A 53 -7.55 -7.76 -6.75
C ILE A 53 -6.24 -8.50 -6.47
N LEU A 54 -6.13 -9.77 -6.89
CA LEU A 54 -4.93 -10.58 -6.65
C LEU A 54 -3.69 -10.02 -7.36
N ARG A 55 -3.83 -9.47 -8.57
CA ARG A 55 -2.71 -8.83 -9.27
C ARG A 55 -2.18 -7.62 -8.50
N VAL A 56 -3.08 -6.78 -7.99
CA VAL A 56 -2.68 -5.58 -7.25
C VAL A 56 -2.06 -5.96 -5.90
N LEU A 57 -2.64 -6.93 -5.19
CA LEU A 57 -2.09 -7.45 -3.94
C LEU A 57 -0.72 -8.11 -4.14
N GLY A 58 -0.54 -8.93 -5.18
CA GLY A 58 0.75 -9.55 -5.47
C GLY A 58 1.85 -8.51 -5.74
N ARG A 59 1.52 -7.41 -6.42
CA ARG A 59 2.48 -6.32 -6.64
C ARG A 59 2.82 -5.57 -5.35
N ILE A 60 1.85 -5.41 -4.46
CA ILE A 60 2.09 -4.85 -3.12
C ILE A 60 3.04 -5.76 -2.34
N ASP A 61 2.81 -7.08 -2.35
CA ASP A 61 3.68 -8.04 -1.66
C ASP A 61 5.12 -8.00 -2.19
N GLU A 62 5.32 -7.86 -3.51
CA GLU A 62 6.64 -7.69 -4.11
C GLU A 62 7.35 -6.42 -3.61
N ILE A 63 6.63 -5.30 -3.53
CA ILE A 63 7.17 -4.02 -3.04
C ILE A 63 7.53 -4.13 -1.55
N GLU A 64 6.68 -4.77 -0.76
CA GLU A 64 6.91 -4.95 0.68
C GLU A 64 8.07 -5.93 0.96
N ALA A 65 8.23 -6.98 0.15
CA ALA A 65 9.36 -7.89 0.23
C ALA A 65 10.69 -7.24 -0.18
N ALA A 66 10.65 -6.31 -1.13
CA ALA A 66 11.82 -5.54 -1.57
C ALA A 66 12.20 -4.41 -0.60
N THR A 67 11.29 -3.98 0.28
CA THR A 67 11.57 -2.94 1.27
C THR A 67 12.32 -3.55 2.45
N PRO A 68 13.56 -3.12 2.76
CA PRO A 68 14.28 -3.66 3.91
C PRO A 68 13.50 -3.35 5.18
N LYS A 69 13.05 -4.40 5.88
CA LYS A 69 12.45 -4.27 7.20
C LYS A 69 13.54 -3.81 8.16
N VAL A 70 13.56 -2.52 8.48
CA VAL A 70 14.42 -2.00 9.54
C VAL A 70 13.87 -2.58 10.85
N GLU A 71 14.61 -3.51 11.45
CA GLU A 71 14.32 -3.95 12.82
C GLU A 71 14.27 -2.68 13.70
N PRO A 72 13.24 -2.51 14.54
CA PRO A 72 13.18 -1.34 15.40
C PRO A 72 14.45 -1.34 16.25
N ALA A 73 15.28 -0.32 16.08
CA ALA A 73 16.49 -0.12 16.86
C ALA A 73 16.09 -0.30 18.33
N ALA A 74 16.71 -1.30 18.97
CA ALA A 74 16.45 -1.67 20.33
C ALA A 74 16.38 -0.42 21.20
N ARG A 75 15.27 -0.32 21.95
CA ARG A 75 15.00 0.63 23.01
C ARG A 75 16.27 0.98 23.79
N ILE A 76 16.93 2.10 23.45
CA ILE A 76 17.82 2.82 24.36
C ILE A 76 16.90 3.60 25.32
N VAL A 77 16.16 2.91 26.18
CA VAL A 77 15.37 3.56 27.24
C VAL A 77 15.57 2.94 28.62
N ASP A 78 16.46 1.97 28.78
CA ASP A 78 16.70 1.35 30.10
C ASP A 78 17.92 1.91 30.86
N ASP A 79 18.92 2.54 30.22
CA ASP A 79 20.09 3.06 30.95
C ASP A 79 19.85 4.41 31.67
N ALA A 80 18.83 5.18 31.29
CA ALA A 80 18.57 6.47 31.92
C ALA A 80 17.74 6.37 33.23
N VAL A 81 17.14 5.20 33.51
CA VAL A 81 16.27 4.98 34.68
C VAL A 81 17.02 4.29 35.83
N ALA A 82 18.19 3.70 35.59
CA ALA A 82 18.99 3.01 36.61
C ALA A 82 19.84 3.95 37.50
N GLU A 83 20.17 5.17 37.04
CA GLU A 83 20.95 6.14 37.82
C GLU A 83 20.10 7.03 38.75
N ALA A 84 18.77 6.82 38.77
CA ALA A 84 17.83 7.63 39.56
C ALA A 84 17.12 6.85 40.69
N ALA A 85 17.57 5.63 41.03
CA ALA A 85 16.98 4.79 42.07
C ALA A 85 17.91 4.59 43.27
#